data_AF-A0A1Y0YMG2-F1
#
_entry.id   AF-A0A1Y0YMG2-F1
#
_cell.length_a   1.000
_cell.length_b   1.000
_cell.length_c   1.000
_cell.angle_alpha   90.00
_cell.angle_beta   90.00
_cell.angle_gamma   90.00
#
_symmetry.space_group_name_H-M   'P 1'
#
loop_
_entity.id
_entity.type
_entity.pdbx_description
1 polymer ?
#
loop_
_entity_poly.entity_id
_entity_poly.type
_entity_poly.pdbx_seq_one_letter_code
_entity_poly.pdbx_strand_id
1 'polypeptide(L)'
;MNINGKSIIGFFLILFGVSLFFGGGHFGGLVTGAIGALLLFYSVKKWKEGRQFAAVLAAIFGIMFLGGSLPFLIGIAVAAAMVYFGWKMMKQDDKQDDILYSEKTEPSAASYDTGFDAEWEDFLKKNK
;
A
#
# COMPACT_ATOMS: atom_id res chain seq x y z
N MET A 1 14.03 -22.21 -23.93
CA MET A 1 12.86 -21.57 -23.29
C MET A 1 13.24 -20.12 -22.98
N ASN A 2 12.58 -19.13 -23.61
CA ASN A 2 12.89 -17.71 -23.39
C ASN A 2 12.34 -17.28 -22.03
N ILE A 3 13.19 -17.24 -21.02
CA ILE A 3 12.81 -16.79 -19.67
C ILE A 3 12.64 -15.27 -19.73
N ASN A 4 11.38 -14.81 -19.79
CA ASN A 4 11.04 -13.40 -19.79
C ASN A 4 11.05 -12.86 -18.34
N GLY A 5 11.41 -11.59 -18.13
CA GLY A 5 11.54 -11.00 -16.79
C GLY A 5 10.27 -11.11 -15.95
N LYS A 6 9.11 -11.10 -16.61
CA LYS A 6 7.79 -11.31 -15.99
C LYS A 6 7.63 -12.74 -15.41
N SER A 7 8.19 -13.75 -16.07
CA SER A 7 8.15 -15.14 -15.59
C SER A 7 9.04 -15.35 -14.36
N ILE A 8 10.16 -14.63 -14.28
CA ILE A 8 11.05 -14.67 -13.11
C ILE A 8 10.33 -14.09 -11.89
N ILE A 9 9.68 -12.94 -12.06
CA ILE A 9 8.90 -12.29 -10.99
C ILE A 9 7.75 -13.20 -10.53
N GLY A 10 7.00 -13.79 -11.47
CA GLY A 10 5.92 -14.72 -11.14
C GLY A 10 6.39 -15.96 -10.38
N PHE A 11 7.54 -16.51 -10.76
CA PHE A 11 8.15 -17.65 -10.05
C PHE A 11 8.47 -17.33 -8.59
N PHE A 12 9.10 -16.18 -8.33
CA PHE A 12 9.38 -15.75 -6.96
C PHE A 12 8.11 -15.44 -6.16
N LEU A 13 7.06 -14.92 -6.80
CA LEU A 13 5.78 -14.66 -6.14
C LEU A 13 5.08 -15.97 -5.71
N ILE A 14 5.14 -17.01 -6.55
CA ILE A 14 4.61 -18.34 -6.22
C ILE A 14 5.41 -18.96 -5.06
N LEU A 15 6.75 -18.91 -5.12
CA LEU A 15 7.61 -19.36 -4.03
C LEU A 15 7.32 -18.64 -2.72
N PHE A 16 7.07 -17.34 -2.78
CA PHE A 16 6.68 -16.54 -1.63
C PHE A 16 5.30 -16.95 -1.08
N GLY A 17 4.29 -17.13 -1.95
CA GLY A 17 2.95 -17.56 -1.55
C GLY A 17 2.94 -18.95 -0.91
N VAL A 18 3.67 -19.90 -1.49
CA VAL A 18 3.87 -21.24 -0.92
C VAL A 18 4.59 -21.14 0.43
N SER A 19 5.64 -20.35 0.52
CA SER A 19 6.34 -20.10 1.79
C SER A 19 5.42 -19.52 2.86
N LEU A 20 4.52 -18.59 2.53
CA LEU A 20 3.61 -17.98 3.49
C LEU A 20 2.58 -19.01 3.97
N PHE A 21 2.05 -19.81 3.05
CA PHE A 21 1.05 -20.85 3.31
C PHE A 21 1.60 -21.96 4.21
N PHE A 22 2.86 -22.37 4.00
CA PHE A 22 3.54 -23.38 4.82
C PHE A 22 4.41 -22.79 5.95
N GLY A 23 4.43 -21.45 6.09
CA GLY A 23 5.35 -20.70 6.95
C GLY A 23 5.09 -20.81 8.45
N GLY A 24 3.95 -21.40 8.85
CA GLY A 24 3.67 -21.73 10.25
C GLY A 24 4.39 -22.97 10.78
N GLY A 25 5.06 -23.76 9.92
CA GLY A 25 5.74 -25.00 10.30
C GLY A 25 7.19 -25.10 9.82
N HIS A 26 7.96 -26.01 10.42
CA HIS A 26 9.39 -26.26 10.14
C HIS A 26 9.74 -26.42 8.65
N PHE A 27 8.80 -26.91 7.83
CA PHE A 27 8.98 -27.09 6.38
C PHE A 27 8.98 -25.77 5.58
N GLY A 28 8.17 -24.78 5.97
CA GLY A 28 8.16 -23.47 5.30
C GLY A 28 9.49 -22.74 5.47
N GLY A 29 10.07 -22.83 6.67
CA GLY A 29 11.40 -22.28 6.99
C GLY A 29 12.55 -22.94 6.25
N LEU A 30 12.47 -24.25 5.98
CA LEU A 30 13.48 -24.98 5.20
C LEU A 30 13.50 -24.52 3.73
N VAL A 31 12.32 -24.32 3.14
CA VAL A 31 12.21 -23.87 1.75
C VAL A 31 12.71 -22.44 1.60
N THR A 32 12.31 -21.51 2.47
CA THR A 32 12.83 -20.14 2.47
C THR A 32 14.32 -20.09 2.76
N GLY A 33 14.80 -20.93 3.69
CA GLY A 33 16.21 -21.07 3.99
C GLY A 33 17.03 -21.52 2.79
N ALA A 34 16.55 -22.52 2.04
CA ALA A 34 17.21 -23.01 0.83
C ALA A 34 17.26 -21.93 -0.27
N ILE A 35 16.18 -21.19 -0.48
CA ILE A 35 16.14 -20.07 -1.44
C ILE A 35 17.13 -18.97 -1.04
N GLY A 36 17.13 -18.60 0.24
CA GLY A 36 18.04 -17.59 0.78
C GLY A 36 19.51 -17.98 0.61
N ALA A 37 19.85 -19.24 0.91
CA ALA A 37 21.20 -19.78 0.71
C ALA A 37 21.61 -19.77 -0.77
N LEU A 38 20.71 -20.15 -1.70
CA LEU A 38 20.96 -20.09 -3.14
C LEU A 38 21.17 -18.66 -3.63
N LEU A 39 20.41 -17.69 -3.12
CA LEU A 39 20.58 -16.27 -3.46
C LEU A 39 21.93 -15.72 -2.97
N LEU A 40 22.36 -16.10 -1.77
CA LEU A 40 23.70 -15.74 -1.27
C LEU A 40 24.82 -16.37 -2.12
N PHE A 41 24.70 -17.64 -2.47
CA PHE A 41 25.65 -18.30 -3.37
C PHE A 41 25.70 -17.59 -4.74
N TYR A 42 24.54 -17.23 -5.29
CA TYR A 42 24.43 -16.50 -6.55
C TYR A 42 25.03 -15.09 -6.45
N SER A 43 24.87 -14.41 -5.31
CA SER A 43 25.49 -13.12 -5.05
C SER A 43 27.01 -13.20 -5.15
N VAL A 44 27.64 -14.16 -4.46
CA VAL A 44 29.11 -14.36 -4.50
C VAL A 44 29.56 -14.63 -5.94
N LYS A 45 28.82 -15.47 -6.67
CA LYS A 45 29.10 -15.74 -8.09
C LYS A 45 29.04 -14.47 -8.94
N LYS A 46 28.00 -13.64 -8.78
CA LYS A 46 27.85 -12.39 -9.54
C LYS A 46 28.87 -11.33 -9.18
N TRP A 47 29.30 -11.30 -7.93
CA TRP A 47 30.36 -10.40 -7.48
C TRP A 47 31.67 -10.69 -8.22
N LYS A 48 32.05 -11.97 -8.32
CA LYS A 48 33.24 -12.42 -9.07
C LYS A 48 33.15 -12.16 -10.57
N GLU A 49 31.95 -12.15 -11.14
CA GLU A 49 31.70 -11.82 -12.55
C GLU A 49 31.69 -10.29 -12.82
N GLY A 50 32.05 -9.45 -11.84
CA GLY A 50 32.05 -7.98 -11.98
C GLY A 50 30.65 -7.34 -11.95
N ARG A 51 29.60 -8.13 -11.72
CA ARG A 51 28.20 -7.66 -11.67
C ARG A 51 27.82 -7.27 -10.24
N GLN A 52 28.50 -6.28 -9.71
CA GLN A 52 28.39 -5.85 -8.31
C GLN A 52 26.96 -5.45 -7.91
N PHE A 53 26.25 -4.68 -8.76
CA PHE A 53 24.87 -4.28 -8.47
C PHE A 53 23.92 -5.48 -8.32
N ALA A 54 24.00 -6.45 -9.24
CA ALA A 54 23.20 -7.68 -9.16
C ALA A 54 23.59 -8.55 -7.96
N ALA A 55 24.86 -8.56 -7.59
CA ALA A 55 25.35 -9.28 -6.42
C ALA A 55 24.82 -8.67 -5.12
N VAL A 56 24.82 -7.34 -4.99
CA VAL A 56 24.28 -6.64 -3.81
C VAL A 56 22.78 -6.90 -3.67
N LEU A 57 22.02 -6.79 -4.77
CA LEU A 57 20.58 -7.11 -4.78
C LEU A 57 20.33 -8.56 -4.34
N ALA A 58 21.04 -9.53 -4.92
CA ALA A 58 20.89 -10.93 -4.55
C ALA A 58 21.28 -11.19 -3.08
N ALA A 59 22.30 -10.50 -2.55
CA ALA A 59 22.70 -10.61 -1.14
C ALA A 59 21.60 -10.10 -0.21
N ILE A 60 21.05 -8.91 -0.50
CA ILE A 60 19.97 -8.30 0.28
C ILE A 60 18.77 -9.26 0.33
N PHE A 61 18.29 -9.71 -0.82
CA PHE A 61 17.17 -10.67 -0.87
C PHE A 61 17.49 -11.99 -0.17
N GLY A 62 18.71 -12.52 -0.32
CA GLY A 62 19.14 -13.75 0.35
C GLY A 62 19.10 -13.66 1.87
N ILE A 63 19.62 -12.56 2.45
CA ILE A 63 19.57 -12.30 3.89
C ILE A 63 18.13 -12.15 4.36
N MET A 64 17.27 -11.45 3.61
CA MET A 64 15.87 -11.25 4.00
C MET A 64 15.07 -12.56 3.98
N PHE A 65 15.36 -13.47 3.04
CA PHE A 65 14.77 -14.81 3.00
C PHE A 65 15.19 -15.65 4.21
N LEU A 66 16.46 -15.57 4.63
CA LEU A 66 16.98 -16.29 5.79
C LEU A 66 16.48 -15.72 7.13
N GLY A 67 16.40 -14.40 7.24
CA GLY A 67 15.90 -13.72 8.42
C GLY A 67 14.37 -13.76 8.57
N GLY A 68 13.65 -14.33 7.59
CA GLY A 68 12.18 -14.37 7.60
C GLY A 68 11.53 -12.99 7.55
N SER A 69 12.24 -11.96 7.08
CA SER A 69 11.79 -10.56 7.13
C SER A 69 11.05 -10.10 5.88
N LEU A 70 10.98 -10.92 4.82
CA LEU A 70 10.19 -10.60 3.63
C LEU A 70 8.69 -10.39 3.93
N PRO A 71 8.01 -11.25 4.72
CA PRO A 71 6.64 -11.01 5.17
C PRO A 71 6.48 -9.70 5.93
N PHE A 72 7.48 -9.33 6.74
CA PHE A 72 7.48 -8.07 7.49
C PHE A 72 7.56 -6.85 6.56
N LEU A 73 8.39 -6.87 5.53
CA LEU A 73 8.52 -5.75 4.59
C LEU A 73 7.35 -5.61 3.63
N ILE A 74 6.76 -6.73 3.20
CA ILE A 74 5.49 -6.71 2.48
C ILE A 74 4.39 -6.17 3.39
N GLY A 75 4.37 -6.56 4.66
CA GLY A 75 3.50 -5.98 5.69
C GLY A 75 3.69 -4.46 5.82
N ILE A 76 4.93 -3.97 5.85
CA ILE A 76 5.22 -2.53 5.88
C ILE A 76 4.73 -1.82 4.62
N ALA A 77 4.97 -2.39 3.44
CA ALA A 77 4.54 -1.78 2.18
C ALA A 77 3.01 -1.70 2.09
N VAL A 78 2.31 -2.76 2.49
CA VAL A 78 0.84 -2.79 2.57
C VAL A 78 0.34 -1.79 3.60
N ALA A 79 0.95 -1.75 4.79
CA ALA A 79 0.60 -0.78 5.84
C ALA A 79 0.78 0.67 5.36
N ALA A 80 1.91 0.98 4.71
CA ALA A 80 2.16 2.31 4.15
C ALA A 80 1.12 2.69 3.09
N ALA A 81 0.73 1.75 2.23
CA ALA A 81 -0.35 1.96 1.27
C ALA A 81 -1.69 2.23 1.96
N MET A 82 -2.05 1.44 2.98
CA MET A 82 -3.29 1.65 3.75
C MET A 82 -3.30 3.01 4.45
N VAL A 83 -2.18 3.41 5.06
CA VAL A 83 -2.05 4.75 5.69
C VAL A 83 -2.21 5.86 4.65
N TYR A 84 -1.54 5.74 3.50
CA TYR A 84 -1.65 6.72 2.43
C TYR A 84 -3.08 6.84 1.88
N PHE A 85 -3.72 5.71 1.56
CA PHE A 85 -5.09 5.71 1.05
C PHE A 85 -6.10 6.17 2.11
N GLY A 86 -5.93 5.77 3.37
CA GLY A 86 -6.75 6.25 4.50
C GLY A 86 -6.62 7.77 4.68
N TRP A 87 -5.40 8.30 4.66
CA TRP A 87 -5.14 9.74 4.70
C TRP A 87 -5.73 10.48 3.50
N LYS A 88 -5.62 9.90 2.30
CA LYS A 88 -6.20 10.47 1.08
C LYS A 88 -7.72 10.56 1.14
N MET A 89 -8.38 9.52 1.66
CA MET A 89 -9.84 9.52 1.85
C MET A 89 -10.26 10.60 2.85
N MET A 90 -9.57 10.73 3.99
CA MET A 90 -9.85 11.80 4.97
C MET A 90 -9.63 13.22 4.43
N LYS A 91 -8.85 13.38 3.33
CA LYS A 91 -8.65 14.67 2.65
C LYS A 91 -9.62 14.91 1.48
N GLN A 92 -10.40 13.92 1.07
CA GLN A 92 -11.34 14.07 -0.05
C GLN A 92 -12.68 14.70 0.36
N ASP A 93 -12.97 14.79 1.66
CA ASP A 93 -14.20 15.42 2.18
C ASP A 93 -14.23 16.95 2.04
N ASP A 94 -13.13 17.60 1.64
CA ASP A 94 -13.10 19.06 1.42
C ASP A 94 -13.52 19.48 0.00
N LYS A 95 -13.76 18.54 -0.94
CA LYS A 95 -14.05 18.88 -2.34
C LYS A 95 -14.96 17.88 -3.06
N GLN A 96 -16.15 17.57 -2.53
CA GLN A 96 -17.22 17.06 -3.41
C GLN A 96 -18.63 17.18 -2.82
N ASP A 97 -19.18 18.39 -2.79
CA ASP A 97 -20.64 18.59 -2.88
C ASP A 97 -20.88 19.52 -4.07
N ASP A 98 -20.89 18.98 -5.30
CA ASP A 98 -21.42 19.73 -6.45
C ASP A 98 -21.61 18.94 -7.75
N ILE A 99 -21.77 17.60 -7.76
CA ILE A 99 -22.15 16.92 -9.00
C ILE A 99 -23.02 15.69 -8.72
N LEU A 100 -24.33 15.91 -8.56
CA LEU A 100 -25.42 15.06 -9.03
C LEU A 100 -26.70 15.54 -8.36
N TYR A 101 -27.55 16.30 -9.06
CA TYR A 101 -29.02 16.21 -9.06
C TYR A 101 -29.55 17.31 -10.00
N SER A 102 -29.52 17.04 -11.30
CA SER A 102 -30.43 17.71 -12.24
C SER A 102 -31.69 16.86 -12.33
N GLU A 103 -32.67 17.15 -11.48
CA GLU A 103 -34.07 16.92 -11.83
C GLU A 103 -34.92 18.08 -11.28
N LYS A 104 -35.63 18.70 -12.22
CA LYS A 104 -36.50 19.87 -12.08
C LYS A 104 -37.28 19.89 -10.76
N THR A 105 -37.18 21.00 -10.02
CA THR A 105 -38.32 21.81 -9.49
C THR A 105 -37.73 23.05 -8.79
N GLU A 106 -37.84 24.23 -9.40
CA GLU A 106 -37.87 25.50 -8.65
C GLU A 106 -39.35 25.87 -8.40
N PRO A 107 -39.70 26.73 -7.42
CA PRO A 107 -38.88 27.35 -6.37
C PRO A 107 -39.52 27.30 -4.97
N SER A 108 -38.73 27.23 -3.91
CA SER A 108 -39.04 28.06 -2.73
C SER A 108 -37.76 28.42 -1.99
N ALA A 109 -37.58 29.73 -1.85
CA ALA A 109 -36.56 30.32 -1.02
C ALA A 109 -36.72 29.83 0.42
N ALA A 110 -35.71 29.14 0.92
CA ALA A 110 -35.38 29.11 2.33
C ALA A 110 -33.89 28.85 2.43
N SER A 111 -33.13 29.94 2.29
CA SER A 111 -31.79 30.05 2.85
C SER A 111 -31.92 29.82 4.35
N TYR A 112 -31.78 28.57 4.79
CA TYR A 112 -31.55 28.25 6.19
C TYR A 112 -30.12 28.66 6.53
N ASP A 113 -29.95 29.98 6.68
CA ASP A 113 -28.77 30.56 7.30
C ASP A 113 -28.95 30.33 8.81
N THR A 114 -28.75 29.09 9.27
CA THR A 114 -28.81 28.71 10.69
C THR A 114 -27.52 29.11 11.41
N GLY A 115 -27.05 30.33 11.16
CA GLY A 115 -26.02 30.98 11.93
C GLY A 115 -26.68 31.76 13.07
N PHE A 116 -26.09 31.66 14.27
CA PHE A 116 -26.45 32.48 15.43
C PHE A 116 -26.60 33.99 15.08
N ASP A 117 -25.84 34.46 14.09
CA ASP A 117 -25.88 35.83 13.60
C ASP A 117 -27.22 36.23 12.99
N ALA A 118 -27.94 35.31 12.33
CA ALA A 118 -29.26 35.57 11.77
C ALA A 118 -30.33 35.76 12.86
N GLU A 119 -30.27 34.96 13.93
CA GLU A 119 -31.15 35.11 15.09
C GLU A 119 -30.84 36.39 15.88
N TRP A 120 -29.57 36.79 15.92
CA TRP A 120 -29.12 38.00 16.60
C TRP A 120 -29.59 39.28 15.89
N GLU A 121 -29.53 39.31 14.57
CA GLU A 121 -30.05 40.40 13.72
C GLU A 121 -31.57 40.63 13.95
N ASP A 122 -32.34 39.55 14.03
CA ASP A 122 -33.79 39.64 14.26
C ASP A 122 -34.14 40.13 15.67
N PHE A 123 -33.34 39.75 16.68
CA PHE A 123 -33.50 40.26 18.04
C PHE A 123 -33.30 41.79 18.14
N LEU A 124 -32.29 42.31 17.43
CA LEU A 124 -32.00 43.75 17.41
C LEU A 124 -33.07 44.55 16.68
N LYS A 125 -33.64 44.00 15.60
CA LYS A 125 -34.71 44.67 14.83
C LYS A 125 -36.02 44.73 15.61
N LYS A 126 -36.30 43.74 16.46
CA LYS A 126 -37.57 43.66 17.22
C LYS A 126 -37.63 44.59 18.43
N ASN A 127 -36.49 45.08 18.92
CA ASN A 127 -36.40 45.96 20.10
C ASN A 127 -36.09 47.42 19.73
N LYS A 128 -36.49 47.85 18.53
CA LYS A 128 -36.43 49.24 18.07
C LYS A 128 -37.84 49.75 17.80
#